data_AF-U2FL34-F1
#
_entry.id   AF-U2FL34-F1
#
_cell.length_a   1.000
_cell.length_b   1.000
_cell.length_c   1.000
_cell.angle_alpha   90.00
_cell.angle_beta   90.00
_cell.angle_gamma   90.00
#
_symmetry.space_group_name_H-M   'P 1'
#
loop_
_entity.id
_entity.type
_entity.pdbx_description
1 polymer ?
#
loop_
_entity_poly.entity_id
_entity_poly.type
_entity_poly.pdbx_seq_one_letter_code
_entity_poly.pdbx_strand_id
1 'polypeptide(L)' 'MLADYSSKVDKVVCAWGNNGSYQGRSKEVLDALKNKFYIKLNASGEPAHPLFLKGDLKPQKF' A
#
# COMPACT_ATOMS: atom_id res chain seq x y z
N MET A 1 14.52 -6.12 -6.71
CA MET A 1 13.40 -7.06 -6.46
C MET A 1 12.04 -6.37 -6.39
N LEU A 2 11.70 -5.52 -5.40
CA LEU A 2 10.42 -4.78 -5.39
C LEU A 2 10.38 -3.58 -6.37
N ALA A 3 11.45 -2.78 -6.38
CA ALA A 3 11.56 -1.62 -7.28
C ALA A 3 11.50 -2.02 -8.76
N ASP A 4 12.07 -3.16 -9.13
CA ASP A 4 12.06 -3.66 -10.51
C ASP A 4 10.65 -3.98 -10.97
N TYR A 5 9.86 -4.68 -10.16
CA TYR A 5 8.44 -4.93 -10.49
C TYR A 5 7.61 -3.66 -10.46
N SER A 6 7.86 -2.77 -9.50
CA SER A 6 7.19 -1.47 -9.41
C SER A 6 7.40 -0.62 -10.67
N SER A 7 8.55 -0.74 -11.34
CA SER A 7 8.82 -0.03 -12.60
C SER A 7 8.11 -0.63 -13.83
N LYS A 8 7.54 -1.83 -13.73
CA LYS A 8 6.88 -2.56 -14.83
C LYS A 8 5.37 -2.46 -14.80
N VAL A 9 4.81 -1.69 -13.87
CA VAL A 9 3.36 -1.54 -13.68
C VAL A 9 3.01 -0.07 -13.55
N ASP A 10 1.79 0.28 -13.97
CA ASP A 10 1.31 1.66 -13.85
C ASP A 10 1.01 2.04 -12.40
N LYS A 11 0.53 1.11 -11.59
CA LYS A 11 0.11 1.37 -10.19
C LYS A 11 0.44 0.21 -9.29
N VAL A 12 0.97 0.52 -8.11
CA VAL A 12 1.12 -0.44 -7.01
C VAL A 12 0.13 -0.11 -5.91
N VAL A 13 -0.86 -0.97 -5.67
CA VAL A 13 -1.88 -0.75 -4.63
C VAL A 13 -1.48 -1.49 -3.36
N CYS A 14 -1.22 -0.72 -2.30
CA CYS A 14 -0.87 -1.23 -0.97
C CYS A 14 -2.15 -1.52 -0.18
N ALA A 15 -2.21 -2.68 0.48
CA ALA A 15 -3.40 -3.11 1.23
C ALA A 15 -3.07 -4.22 2.27
N TRP A 16 -2.04 -4.03 3.11
CA TRP A 16 -1.53 -5.07 4.02
C TRP A 16 -2.16 -5.10 5.42
N GLY A 17 -2.89 -4.05 5.83
CA GLY A 17 -3.58 -3.99 7.11
C GLY A 17 -2.73 -3.45 8.27
N ASN A 18 -3.18 -3.75 9.50
CA ASN A 18 -2.77 -3.00 10.70
C ASN A 18 -1.32 -3.21 11.13
N ASN A 19 -0.71 -4.32 10.77
CA ASN A 19 0.61 -4.72 11.28
C ASN A 19 1.76 -4.37 10.32
N GLY A 20 1.52 -3.49 9.35
CA GLY A 20 2.51 -3.12 8.34
C GLY A 20 3.79 -2.50 8.91
N SER A 21 3.68 -1.76 10.01
CA SER A 21 4.79 -1.07 10.65
C SER A 21 5.72 -1.96 11.47
N TYR A 22 5.44 -3.28 11.56
CA TYR A 22 6.28 -4.21 12.29
C TYR A 22 7.74 -4.12 11.83
N GLN A 23 8.65 -3.82 12.77
CA GLN A 23 10.08 -3.59 12.51
C GLN A 23 10.37 -2.52 11.44
N GLY A 24 9.48 -1.55 11.24
CA GLY A 24 9.64 -0.49 10.23
C GLY A 24 9.39 -0.93 8.80
N ARG A 25 8.81 -2.13 8.59
CA ARG A 25 8.70 -2.73 7.26
C ARG A 25 7.86 -1.90 6.28
N SER A 26 6.75 -1.31 6.73
CA SER A 26 5.90 -0.46 5.87
C SER A 26 6.69 0.71 5.29
N LYS A 27 7.52 1.35 6.10
CA LYS A 27 8.40 2.44 5.64
C LYS A 27 9.35 1.98 4.55
N GLU A 28 10.10 0.89 4.78
CA GLU A 28 11.04 0.36 3.79
C GLU A 28 10.37 0.02 2.45
N VAL A 29 9.18 -0.58 2.50
CA VAL A 29 8.40 -0.92 1.30
C VAL A 29 7.93 0.35 0.60
N LEU A 30 7.37 1.31 1.33
CA LEU A 30 6.89 2.56 0.75
C LEU A 30 8.02 3.38 0.11
N ASP A 31 9.21 3.37 0.70
CA ASP A 31 10.41 4.04 0.17
C ASP A 31 10.91 3.37 -1.12
N ALA A 32 10.76 2.04 -1.25
CA ALA A 32 11.17 1.29 -2.43
C ALA A 32 10.18 1.36 -3.60
N LEU A 33 8.91 1.70 -3.36
CA LEU A 33 7.84 1.69 -4.36
C LEU A 33 7.68 3.02 -5.08
N LYS A 34 7.63 2.95 -6.43
CA LYS A 34 7.19 4.03 -7.31
C LYS A 34 5.70 3.93 -7.58
N ASN A 35 5.06 5.07 -7.86
CA ASN A 35 3.63 5.21 -8.18
C ASN A 35 2.73 4.32 -7.30
N LYS A 36 2.92 4.45 -5.99
CA LYS A 36 2.19 3.71 -4.96
C LYS A 36 0.84 4.38 -4.67
N PHE A 37 -0.16 3.54 -4.44
CA PHE A 37 -1.54 3.89 -4.13
C PHE A 37 -2.03 3.08 -2.93
N TYR A 38 -3.10 3.53 -2.28
CA TYR A 38 -3.84 2.80 -1.25
C TYR A 38 -5.34 2.91 -1.52
N ILE A 39 -6.15 1.97 -1.03
CA ILE A 39 -7.62 2.08 -1.13
C ILE A 39 -8.16 2.93 0.02
N LYS A 40 -7.67 2.67 1.23
CA LYS A 40 -7.99 3.38 2.47
C LYS A 40 -6.81 3.28 3.43
N LEU A 41 -6.53 4.33 4.19
CA LEU A 41 -5.65 4.28 5.35
C LEU A 41 -6.46 3.94 6.61
N ASN A 42 -5.89 3.11 7.48
CA ASN A 42 -6.44 2.83 8.80
C ASN A 42 -6.06 3.94 9.81
N ALA A 43 -6.47 3.77 11.07
CA ALA A 43 -6.17 4.75 12.13
C ALA A 43 -4.68 4.90 12.44
N SER A 44 -3.84 3.91 12.11
CA SER A 44 -2.38 3.98 12.29
C SER A 44 -1.65 4.57 11.08
N GLY A 45 -2.38 5.02 10.04
CA GLY A 45 -1.79 5.53 8.80
C GLY A 45 -1.29 4.45 7.83
N GLU A 46 -1.61 3.18 8.09
CA GLU A 46 -1.24 2.04 7.25
C GLU A 46 -2.34 1.71 6.22
N PRO A 47 -2.01 1.20 5.03
CA PRO A 47 -2.98 0.71 4.05
C PRO A 47 -3.87 -0.39 4.61
N ALA A 48 -5.16 -0.13 4.71
CA ALA A 48 -6.13 -1.06 5.27
C ALA A 48 -6.21 -2.35 4.42
N HIS A 49 -6.50 -3.46 5.10
CA HIS A 49 -6.72 -4.74 4.44
C HIS A 49 -7.97 -4.68 3.54
N PRO A 50 -7.94 -5.21 2.30
CA PRO A 50 -9.00 -4.98 1.33
C PRO A 50 -10.29 -5.77 1.64
N LEU A 51 -10.18 -6.88 2.40
CA LEU A 51 -11.30 -7.78 2.72
C LEU A 51 -12.52 -7.08 3.33
N PHE A 52 -12.32 -6.01 4.09
CA PHE A 52 -13.39 -5.30 4.81
C PHE A 52 -13.77 -3.95 4.17
N LEU A 53 -13.31 -3.69 2.95
CA LEU A 53 -13.59 -2.45 2.22
C LEU A 53 -14.76 -2.63 1.25
N LYS A 54 -15.49 -1.55 0.99
CA LYS A 54 -16.53 -1.56 -0.05
C LYS A 54 -15.86 -1.75 -1.43
N GLY A 55 -16.48 -2.55 -2.29
CA GLY A 55 -15.91 -2.93 -3.60
C GLY A 55 -15.90 -1.81 -4.66
N ASP A 56 -16.61 -0.70 -4.41
CA ASP A 56 -16.69 0.46 -5.28
C ASP A 56 -15.57 1.49 -5.03
N LEU A 57 -14.80 1.33 -3.95
CA LEU A 57 -13.68 2.22 -3.64
C LEU A 57 -12.60 2.17 -4.72
N LYS A 58 -11.99 3.32 -4.99
CA LYS A 58 -10.90 3.47 -5.96
C LYS A 58 -9.58 3.76 -5.24
N PRO A 59 -8.45 3.19 -5.71
CA PRO A 59 -7.14 3.52 -5.16
C PRO A 59 -6.81 5.01 -5.30
N GLN A 60 -6.27 5.59 -4.24
CA GLN A 60 -5.77 6.95 -4.14
C GLN A 60 -4.25 6.94 -4.07
N LYS A 61 -3.60 7.97 -4.61
CA LYS A 61 -2.14 8.05 -4.59
C LYS A 61 -1.66 8.30 -3.17
N PHE A 62 -0.54 7.67 -2.79
CA PHE A 62 0.20 8.06 -1.58
C PHE A 62 0.80 9.45 -1.73
#